data_AF-A0A4U9CYV2-F1
#
_entry.id   AF-A0A4U9CYV2-F1
#
_cell.length_a   1.000
_cell.length_b   1.000
_cell.length_c   1.000
_cell.angle_alpha   90.00
_cell.angle_beta   90.00
_cell.angle_gamma   90.00
#
_symmetry.space_group_name_H-M   'P 1'
#
loop_
_entity.id
_entity.type
_entity.pdbx_description
1 polymer ?
#
loop_
_entity_poly.entity_id
_entity_poly.type
_entity_poly.pdbx_seq_one_letter_code
_entity_poly.pdbx_strand_id
1 'polypeptide(L)' 'MLNVEMLSTGDEVLHGQIVDTNAAWLADFFFNQGLPLTRRNTVG' A
#
# COMPACT_ATOMS: atom_id res chain seq x y z
N MET A 1 -19.40 -3.42 3.50
CA MET A 1 -18.14 -2.76 3.92
C MET A 1 -17.39 -2.38 2.66
N LEU A 2 -16.75 -1.21 2.61
CA LEU A 2 -15.94 -0.81 1.45
C LEU A 2 -14.63 -1.59 1.46
N ASN A 3 -14.23 -2.17 0.32
CA ASN A 3 -12.93 -2.81 0.17
C ASN A 3 -11.94 -1.79 -0.38
N VAL A 4 -10.82 -1.59 0.32
CA VAL A 4 -9.77 -0.64 -0.05
C VAL A 4 -8.50 -1.42 -0.33
N GLU A 5 -8.05 -1.41 -1.59
CA GLU A 5 -6.85 -2.13 -2.02
C GLU A 5 -5.82 -1.16 -2.61
N MET A 6 -4.54 -1.48 -2.45
CA MET A 6 -3.43 -0.72 -3.01
C MET A 6 -2.62 -1.54 -4.01
N LEU A 7 -2.28 -0.92 -5.13
CA LEU A 7 -1.28 -1.41 -6.07
C LEU A 7 -0.09 -0.45 -6.05
N SER A 8 1.07 -0.94 -5.63
CA SER A 8 2.33 -0.21 -5.65
C SER A 8 3.08 -0.56 -6.93
N THR A 9 3.66 0.42 -7.61
CA THR A 9 4.38 0.22 -8.88
C THR A 9 5.83 0.65 -8.71
N GLY A 10 6.76 -0.17 -9.19
CA GLY A 10 8.19 0.14 -9.20
C GLY A 10 9.03 -1.12 -9.03
N ASP A 11 9.94 -1.36 -9.96
CA ASP A 11 10.90 -2.47 -9.91
C ASP A 11 11.76 -2.40 -8.66
N GLU A 12 12.18 -1.20 -8.27
CA GLU A 12 12.97 -0.95 -7.07
C GLU A 12 12.23 -1.33 -5.78
N VAL A 13 10.91 -1.20 -5.76
CA VAL A 13 10.06 -1.62 -4.64
C VAL A 13 9.84 -3.13 -4.68
N LEU A 14 9.56 -3.67 -5.87
CA LEU A 14 9.33 -5.11 -6.08
C LEU A 14 10.55 -5.93 -5.68
N HIS A 15 11.74 -5.46 -6.05
CA HIS A 15 13.01 -6.13 -5.76
C HIS A 15 13.63 -5.71 -4.42
N GLY A 16 12.95 -4.87 -3.63
CA GLY A 16 13.39 -4.47 -2.29
C GLY A 16 14.64 -3.59 -2.27
N GLN A 17 14.96 -2.91 -3.37
CA GLN A 17 16.02 -1.89 -3.43
C GLN A 17 15.65 -0.66 -2.60
N ILE A 18 14.35 -0.35 -2.52
CA ILE A 18 13.79 0.66 -1.62
C ILE A 18 12.63 0.09 -0.80
N VAL A 19 12.37 0.74 0.34
CA VAL A 19 11.21 0.44 1.18
C VAL A 19 9.99 1.18 0.62
N ASP A 20 8.87 0.47 0.52
CA ASP A 20 7.57 1.05 0.16
C ASP A 20 6.96 1.86 1.31
N THR A 21 7.44 3.09 1.51
CA THR A 21 6.88 3.98 2.54
C THR A 21 5.50 4.52 2.18
N ASN A 22 5.13 4.49 0.89
CA ASN A 22 3.83 4.92 0.41
C ASN A 22 2.72 4.00 0.93
N ALA A 23 2.97 2.69 0.91
CA ALA A 23 2.04 1.70 1.45
C ALA A 23 1.76 1.88 2.93
N ALA A 24 2.82 2.10 3.72
CA ALA A 24 2.68 2.31 5.16
C ALA A 24 1.88 3.58 5.46
N TRP A 25 2.21 4.69 4.78
CA TRP A 25 1.50 5.96 4.94
C TRP A 25 0.02 5.86 4.53
N LEU A 26 -0.26 5.24 3.39
CA LEU A 26 -1.62 5.14 2.87
C LEU A 26 -2.50 4.25 3.75
N ALA A 27 -1.95 3.16 4.29
CA ALA A 27 -2.67 2.29 5.22
C ALA A 27 -3.06 3.04 6.51
N ASP A 28 -2.15 3.83 7.10
CA ASP A 28 -2.43 4.64 8.29
C ASP A 28 -3.47 5.72 8.02
N PHE A 29 -3.34 6.43 6.89
CA PHE A 29 -4.29 7.47 6.47
C PHE A 29 -5.72 6.92 6.39
N PHE A 30 -5.91 5.77 5.75
CA PHE A 30 -7.22 5.14 5.59
C PHE A 30 -7.74 4.50 6.88
N PHE A 31 -6.86 3.93 7.70
CA PHE A 31 -7.21 3.41 9.01
C PHE A 31 -7.80 4.51 9.90
N ASN A 32 -7.18 5.70 9.90
CA ASN A 32 -7.67 6.87 10.64
C ASN A 32 -9.04 7.39 10.18
N GLN A 33 -9.49 6.99 8.98
CA GLN A 33 -10.83 7.30 8.44
C GLN A 33 -11.85 6.17 8.68
N GLY A 34 -11.46 5.10 9.38
CA GLY A 34 -12.31 3.92 9.60
C GLY A 34 -12.45 3.01 8.38
N LEU A 35 -11.52 3.11 7.42
CA LEU A 35 -11.53 2.37 6.15
C LEU A 35 -10.25 1.53 6.00
N PRO A 36 -10.02 0.48 6.82
CA PRO A 36 -8.75 -0.25 6.80
C PRO A 36 -8.43 -0.82 5.41
N LEU A 37 -7.15 -0.73 5.02
CA LEU A 37 -6.65 -1.27 3.76
C LEU A 37 -6.69 -2.82 3.82
N THR A 38 -7.39 -3.46 2.89
CA THR A 38 -7.67 -4.91 2.92
C THR A 38 -6.64 -5.73 2.14
N ARG A 39 -5.93 -5.11 1.19
CA ARG A 39 -4.89 -5.77 0.40
C ARG A 39 -3.88 -4.78 -0.18
N ARG A 40 -2.64 -5.22 -0.30
CA ARG A 40 -1.58 -4.56 -1.04
C ARG A 40 -0.90 -5.54 -1.99
N ASN A 41 -0.60 -5.09 -3.20
CA ASN A 41 0.31 -5.77 -4.13
C ASN A 41 1.37 -4.79 -4.64
N THR A 42 2.53 -5.31 -5.02
CA THR A 42 3.58 -4.55 -5.70
C THR A 42 3.81 -5.18 -7.07
N VAL A 43 3.92 -4.34 -8.10
CA VAL A 43 4.25 -4.74 -9.47
C VAL A 43 5.45 -3.93 -9.98
N GLY A 44 6.28 -4.58 -10.79
CA GLY A 44 7.41 -3.99 -11.51
C GLY A 44 7.05 -3.84 -12.98
#